data_AF-A0A0Q6W0H1-F1
#
_entry.id   AF-A0A0Q6W0H1-F1
#
_cell.length_a   1.000
_cell.length_b   1.000
_cell.length_c   1.000
_cell.angle_alpha   90.00
_cell.angle_beta   90.00
_cell.angle_gamma   90.00
#
_symmetry.space_group_name_H-M   'P 1'
#
loop_
_entity.id
_entity.type
_entity.pdbx_description
1 polymer ?
#
loop_
_entity_poly.entity_id
_entity_poly.type
_entity_poly.pdbx_seq_one_letter_code
_entity_poly.pdbx_strand_id
1 'polypeptide(L)' 'MIKYIGTRKTSEGGTLYVFLINGLQKEVRESALKQYPGCYDALPAAAKAKISANRAWMSKI' A
#
# COMPACT_ATOMS: atom_id res chain seq x y z
N MET A 1 -4.89 0.06 -15.57
CA MET A 1 -5.79 -0.52 -14.53
C MET A 1 -4.93 -0.95 -13.34
N ILE A 2 -5.29 -0.50 -12.14
CA ILE A 2 -4.60 -0.87 -10.89
C ILE A 2 -5.53 -1.80 -10.12
N LYS A 3 -5.03 -2.99 -9.76
CA LYS A 3 -5.76 -3.93 -8.91
C LYS A 3 -4.92 -4.27 -7.69
N TYR A 4 -5.49 -4.11 -6.50
CA TYR A 4 -4.87 -4.61 -5.29
C TYR A 4 -4.96 -6.15 -5.25
N ILE A 5 -3.83 -6.82 -5.01
CA ILE A 5 -3.72 -8.28 -5.02
C ILE A 5 -3.54 -8.82 -3.60
N GLY A 6 -2.88 -8.08 -2.71
CA GLY A 6 -2.68 -8.50 -1.33
C GLY A 6 -1.60 -7.72 -0.61
N THR A 7 -1.31 -8.14 0.62
CA THR A 7 -0.21 -7.59 1.42
C THR A 7 0.80 -8.66 1.75
N ARG A 8 2.08 -8.30 1.71
CA ARG A 8 3.19 -9.14 2.16
C ARG A 8 3.88 -8.47 3.33
N LYS A 9 4.33 -9.26 4.32
CA LYS A 9 5.22 -8.77 5.36
C LYS A 9 6.67 -8.98 4.94
N THR A 10 7.53 -7.99 5.15
CA THR A 10 8.97 -8.15 4.99
C THR A 10 9.56 -8.77 6.24
N SER A 11 10.73 -9.39 6.11
CA SER A 11 11.48 -9.95 7.26
C SER A 11 11.87 -8.89 8.29
N GLU A 12 11.90 -7.61 7.89
CA GLU A 12 12.15 -6.45 8.75
C GLU A 12 10.86 -5.94 9.45
N GLY A 13 9.73 -6.65 9.31
CA GLY A 13 8.45 -6.27 9.92
C GLY A 13 7.65 -5.20 9.16
N GLY A 14 8.13 -4.78 7.98
CA GLY A 14 7.42 -3.83 7.12
C GLY A 14 6.23 -4.47 6.40
N THR A 15 5.20 -3.68 6.09
CA THR A 15 4.07 -4.11 5.24
C THR A 15 4.25 -3.61 3.82
N LEU A 16 4.27 -4.54 2.86
CA LEU A 16 4.23 -4.29 1.42
C LEU A 16 2.82 -4.54 0.90
N TYR A 17 2.30 -3.60 0.12
CA TYR A 17 1.06 -3.72 -0.60
C TYR A 17 1.38 -4.10 -2.05
N VAL A 18 0.80 -5.20 -2.50
CA VAL A 18 1.04 -5.77 -3.82
C VAL A 18 -0.10 -5.35 -4.75
N PHE A 19 0.27 -4.70 -5.84
CA PHE A 19 -0.63 -4.23 -6.87
C PHE A 19 -0.32 -4.91 -8.20
N LEU A 20 -1.34 -5.09 -9.03
CA LEU A 20 -1.20 -5.41 -10.44
C LEU A 20 -1.49 -4.13 -11.23
N ILE A 21 -0.46 -3.53 -11.80
CA ILE A 21 -0.53 -2.29 -12.57
C ILE A 21 -0.28 -2.66 -14.03
N ASN A 22 -1.31 -2.56 -14.87
CA ASN A 22 -1.23 -2.91 -16.29
C ASN A 22 -0.65 -4.31 -16.56
N GLY A 23 -1.02 -5.29 -15.71
CA GLY A 23 -0.53 -6.67 -15.82
C GLY A 23 0.82 -6.95 -15.17
N LEU A 24 1.51 -5.93 -14.63
CA LEU A 24 2.76 -6.08 -13.91
C LEU A 24 2.55 -6.02 -12.40
N GLN A 25 3.14 -6.98 -11.68
CA GLN A 25 3.10 -6.97 -10.22
C GLN A 25 4.06 -5.89 -9.68
N LYS A 26 3.55 -5.05 -8.77
CA LYS A 26 4.30 -3.99 -8.13
C LYS A 26 4.10 -4.08 -6.62
N GLU A 27 5.20 -4.18 -5.90
CA GLU A 27 5.21 -4.13 -4.44
C GLU A 27 5.50 -2.70 -3.99
N VAL A 28 4.63 -2.15 -3.14
CA VAL A 28 4.72 -0.77 -2.66
C VAL A 28 4.67 -0.77 -1.14
N ARG A 29 5.67 -0.18 -0.50
CA ARG A 29 5.69 0.02 0.96
C ARG A 29 4.57 0.97 1.37
N GLU A 30 4.05 0.80 2.56
CA GLU A 30 3.00 1.68 3.11
C GLU A 30 3.35 3.18 2.99
N SER A 31 4.57 3.55 3.37
CA SER A 31 5.07 4.93 3.29
C SER A 31 5.21 5.44 1.85
N ALA A 32 5.42 4.55 0.88
CA ALA A 32 5.50 4.89 -0.53
C ALA A 32 4.12 5.00 -1.20
N LEU A 33 3.03 4.52 -0.58
CA LEU A 33 1.68 4.61 -1.16
C LEU A 33 1.27 6.05 -1.49
N LYS A 34 1.76 7.03 -0.72
CA LYS A 34 1.51 8.47 -0.98
C LYS A 34 2.17 8.96 -2.28
N GLN A 35 3.24 8.30 -2.72
CA GLN A 35 4.00 8.67 -3.91
C GLN A 35 3.47 7.99 -5.18
N TYR A 36 2.61 6.97 -5.05
CA TYR A 36 2.05 6.24 -6.18
C TYR A 36 0.58 6.61 -6.40
N PRO A 37 0.28 7.49 -7.37
CA PRO A 37 -1.10 7.90 -7.65
C PRO A 37 -1.95 6.69 -8.05
N GLY A 38 -3.15 6.58 -7.47
CA GLY A 38 -4.10 5.50 -7.71
C GLY A 38 -3.87 4.20 -6.92
N CYS A 39 -2.67 3.97 -6.34
CA CYS A 39 -2.41 2.79 -5.52
C CYS A 39 -3.16 2.84 -4.19
N TYR A 40 -3.11 3.98 -3.48
CA TYR A 40 -3.88 4.15 -2.25
C TYR A 40 -5.38 4.01 -2.50
N ASP A 41 -5.88 4.54 -3.62
CA ASP A 41 -7.30 4.51 -3.93
C ASP A 41 -7.80 3.09 -4.26
N ALA A 42 -6.98 2.30 -4.96
CA ALA A 42 -7.25 0.89 -5.28
C ALA A 42 -7.25 -0.06 -4.07
N LEU A 43 -6.87 0.42 -2.88
CA LEU A 43 -6.90 -0.40 -1.67
C LEU A 43 -8.33 -0.61 -1.14
N PRO A 44 -8.63 -1.79 -0.57
CA PRO A 44 -9.89 -2.02 0.11
C PRO A 44 -10.00 -1.15 1.37
N ALA A 45 -11.24 -0.86 1.79
CA ALA A 45 -11.51 -0.05 2.98
C ALA A 45 -10.80 -0.55 4.24
N ALA A 46 -10.70 -1.87 4.41
CA ALA A 46 -9.98 -2.48 5.52
C ALA A 46 -8.47 -2.17 5.52
N ALA A 47 -7.83 -2.14 4.34
CA ALA A 47 -6.42 -1.77 4.22
C ALA A 47 -6.24 -0.26 4.48
N LYS A 48 -7.11 0.59 3.91
CA LYS A 48 -7.12 2.04 4.18
C LYS A 48 -7.26 2.34 5.67
N ALA A 49 -8.12 1.61 6.39
CA ALA A 49 -8.29 1.75 7.84
C ALA A 49 -7.03 1.38 8.62
N LYS A 50 -6.34 0.29 8.24
CA LYS A 50 -5.05 -0.10 8.86
C LYS A 50 -3.97 0.96 8.65
N ILE A 51 -3.86 1.49 7.44
CA ILE A 51 -2.91 2.53 7.09
C ILE A 51 -3.21 3.83 7.86
N SER A 52 -4.50 4.20 7.94
CA SER A 52 -4.95 5.36 8.72
C SER A 52 -4.72 5.21 10.22
N ALA A 53 -4.74 3.97 10.73
CA ALA A 53 -4.40 3.68 12.12
C ALA A 53 -2.89 3.72 12.38
N ASN A 54 -2.06 3.61 11.34
CA ASN A 54 -0.62 3.76 11.47
C ASN A 54 -0.23 5.24 11.61
N ARG A 55 0.01 5.66 12.85
CA ARG A 55 0.48 7.03 13.17
C ARG A 55 1.74 7.43 12.42
N ALA A 56 2.65 6.48 12.14
CA ALA A 56 3.87 6.76 11.37
C ALA A 56 3.56 7.13 9.91
N TRP A 57 2.49 6.57 9.34
CA TRP A 57 2.02 6.95 8.01
C TRP A 57 1.33 8.32 8.02
N MET A 58 0.66 8.71 9.10
CA MET A 58 0.07 10.04 9.25
C MET A 58 1.10 11.13 9.61
N SER A 59 2.23 10.75 10.20
CA SER A 59 3.33 11.69 10.45
C SER A 59 3.92 12.16 9.11
N LYS A 60 4.08 13.47 9.00
CA LYS A 60 4.26 14.24 7.76
C LYS A 60 5.34 13.70 6.81
N ILE A 61 5.01 13.72 5.51
CA ILE A 61 5.96 13.95 4.41
C ILE A 61 6.70 15.26 4.69
#